data_AF-A0A8J3CKW9-F1
#
_entry.id   AF-A0A8J3CKW9-F1
#
_cell.length_a   1.000
_cell.length_b   1.000
_cell.length_c   1.000
_cell.angle_alpha   90.00
_cell.angle_beta   90.00
_cell.angle_gamma   90.00
#
_symmetry.space_group_name_H-M   'P 1'
#
loop_
_entity.id
_entity.type
_entity.pdbx_description
1 polymer ?
#
loop_
_entity_poly.entity_id
_entity_poly.type
_entity_poly.pdbx_seq_one_letter_code
_entity_poly.pdbx_strand_id
1 'polypeptide(L)'
;MHPPDQRLRPNAAPFRRIRSVPLLLDDVDLGNRRLTIAGRTRPLDEMTRRALLHWLDYRRTRWPTTVNPHLLVNMRTALTTGPVSSYWLNTTFRGHEATLDRLRMDRQLEEALTHRADPLHLALVFGLDEKTAIRYANSARQLLVTANECDNGSPSIGIERNPRKP
;
A
#
# COMPACT_ATOMS: atom_id res chain seq x y z
N MET A 1 0.40 -48.58 -29.39
CA MET A 1 -0.37 -47.36 -29.75
C MET A 1 -1.02 -46.86 -28.48
N HIS A 2 -0.36 -45.92 -27.79
CA HIS A 2 -0.78 -45.35 -26.51
C HIS A 2 -0.56 -43.83 -26.64
N PRO A 3 -1.55 -42.96 -26.36
CA PRO A 3 -1.34 -41.52 -26.45
C PRO A 3 -0.52 -41.01 -25.24
N PRO A 4 0.32 -39.98 -25.40
CA PRO A 4 1.04 -39.39 -24.28
C PRO A 4 0.13 -38.50 -23.42
N ASP A 5 0.29 -38.64 -22.11
CA ASP A 5 -0.26 -37.82 -21.04
C ASP A 5 -0.21 -36.31 -21.34
N GLN A 6 -1.38 -35.72 -21.56
CA GLN A 6 -1.58 -34.26 -21.43
C GLN A 6 -1.62 -33.92 -19.95
N ARG A 7 -0.43 -33.75 -19.35
CA ARG A 7 -0.32 -33.08 -18.05
C ARG A 7 -0.88 -31.67 -18.18
N LEU A 8 -2.01 -31.44 -17.50
CA LEU A 8 -2.59 -30.13 -17.19
C LEU A 8 -1.46 -29.15 -16.85
N ARG A 9 -1.18 -28.21 -17.76
CA ARG A 9 -0.41 -27.01 -17.43
C ARG A 9 -1.37 -26.11 -16.65
N PRO A 10 -1.10 -25.73 -15.40
CA PRO A 10 -1.83 -24.64 -14.79
C PRO A 10 -1.58 -23.41 -15.65
N ASN A 11 -2.66 -22.87 -16.23
CA ASN A 11 -2.67 -21.64 -17.00
C ASN A 11 -2.20 -20.51 -16.08
N ALA A 12 -0.89 -20.23 -16.11
CA ALA A 12 -0.30 -19.12 -15.39
C ALA A 12 -0.81 -17.84 -16.04
N ALA A 13 -1.88 -17.29 -15.47
CA ALA A 13 -2.42 -16.00 -15.87
C ALA A 13 -1.29 -14.95 -15.79
N PRO A 14 -1.11 -14.11 -16.82
CA PRO A 14 -0.07 -13.09 -16.81
C PRO A 14 -0.30 -12.08 -15.68
N PHE A 15 0.82 -11.69 -15.08
CA PHE A 15 1.00 -10.81 -13.92
C PHE A 15 0.04 -9.61 -13.91
N ARG A 16 -0.92 -9.62 -12.99
CA ARG A 16 -1.67 -8.41 -12.67
C ARG A 16 -0.86 -7.60 -11.65
N ARG A 17 0.10 -6.79 -12.15
CA ARG A 17 0.54 -5.56 -11.46
C ARG A 17 -0.72 -4.97 -10.81
N ILE A 18 -0.73 -4.69 -9.49
CA ILE A 18 -1.84 -3.96 -8.87
C ILE A 18 -2.10 -2.74 -9.76
N ARG A 19 -3.14 -2.84 -10.58
CA ARG A 19 -3.53 -1.74 -11.45
C ARG A 19 -4.04 -0.70 -10.47
N SER A 20 -3.61 0.54 -10.63
CA SER A 20 -4.30 1.66 -10.02
C SER A 20 -5.76 1.57 -10.48
N VAL A 21 -6.64 1.05 -9.63
CA VAL A 21 -8.08 1.06 -9.90
C VAL A 21 -8.51 2.49 -9.63
N PRO A 22 -9.00 3.21 -10.64
CA PRO A 22 -9.44 4.57 -10.43
C PRO A 22 -10.66 4.55 -9.51
N LEU A 23 -10.56 5.20 -8.35
CA LEU A 23 -11.64 5.26 -7.38
C LEU A 23 -12.78 6.12 -7.93
N LEU A 24 -14.00 5.66 -7.71
CA LEU A 24 -15.23 6.39 -7.98
C LEU A 24 -15.68 7.15 -6.73
N LEU A 25 -16.58 8.10 -6.91
CA LEU A 25 -17.25 8.77 -5.80
C LEU A 25 -18.06 7.76 -4.96
N ASP A 26 -18.72 6.82 -5.63
CA ASP A 26 -19.55 5.78 -4.99
C ASP A 26 -18.74 4.77 -4.16
N ASP A 27 -17.42 4.71 -4.35
CA ASP A 27 -16.53 3.88 -3.54
C ASP A 27 -16.30 4.47 -2.14
N VAL A 28 -16.65 5.74 -1.92
CA VAL A 28 -16.43 6.47 -0.66
C VAL A 28 -17.73 6.58 0.13
N ASP A 29 -17.84 5.83 1.22
CA ASP A 29 -18.92 5.94 2.18
C ASP A 29 -18.47 6.76 3.40
N LEU A 30 -18.66 8.08 3.31
CA LEU A 30 -18.29 9.01 4.39
C LEU A 30 -19.15 8.82 5.65
N GLY A 31 -20.39 8.36 5.50
CA GLY A 31 -21.32 8.17 6.62
C GLY A 31 -20.88 7.00 7.52
N ASN A 32 -20.53 5.88 6.90
CA ASN A 32 -20.04 4.70 7.61
C ASN A 32 -18.53 4.65 7.79
N ARG A 33 -17.81 5.69 7.33
CA ARG A 33 -16.34 5.76 7.33
C ARG A 33 -15.71 4.53 6.65
N ARG A 34 -16.17 4.23 5.44
CA ARG A 34 -15.68 3.09 4.65
C ARG A 34 -15.22 3.53 3.27
N LEU A 35 -14.18 2.86 2.78
CA LEU A 35 -13.65 3.06 1.43
C LEU A 35 -13.55 1.71 0.74
N THR A 36 -14.19 1.56 -0.42
CA THR A 36 -14.15 0.34 -1.22
C THR A 36 -13.09 0.48 -2.30
N ILE A 37 -12.05 -0.36 -2.24
CA ILE A 37 -10.95 -0.35 -3.20
C ILE A 37 -10.91 -1.71 -3.88
N ALA A 38 -11.13 -1.75 -5.20
CA ALA A 38 -11.12 -2.99 -5.97
C ALA A 38 -12.01 -4.09 -5.37
N GLY A 39 -13.21 -3.70 -4.89
CA GLY A 39 -14.18 -4.60 -4.25
C GLY A 39 -13.90 -4.94 -2.79
N ARG A 40 -12.84 -4.37 -2.18
CA ARG A 40 -12.51 -4.57 -0.76
C ARG A 40 -12.82 -3.33 0.04
N THR A 41 -13.76 -3.44 0.96
CA THR A 41 -14.11 -2.34 1.84
C THR A 41 -13.20 -2.28 3.05
N ARG A 42 -12.57 -1.13 3.27
CA ARG A 42 -11.67 -0.85 4.39
C ARG A 42 -12.22 0.29 5.26
N PRO A 43 -11.92 0.29 6.58
CA PRO A 43 -12.22 1.45 7.41
C PRO A 43 -11.44 2.66 6.93
N LEU A 44 -12.07 3.82 6.99
CA LEU A 44 -11.49 5.10 6.61
C LEU A 44 -11.01 5.80 7.88
N ASP A 45 -9.70 5.96 8.01
CA ASP A 45 -9.09 6.69 9.12
C ASP A 45 -9.51 8.17 9.13
N GLU A 46 -9.50 8.79 10.31
CA GLU A 46 -9.94 10.18 10.50
C GLU A 46 -9.11 11.18 9.68
N MET A 47 -7.80 10.97 9.55
CA MET A 47 -6.94 11.83 8.73
C MET A 47 -7.37 11.76 7.26
N THR A 48 -7.55 10.55 6.74
CA THR A 48 -8.00 10.35 5.35
C THR A 48 -9.41 10.88 5.13
N ARG A 49 -10.31 10.72 6.11
CA ARG A 49 -11.67 11.26 6.06
C ARG A 49 -11.68 12.77 5.94
N ARG A 50 -10.89 13.48 6.76
CA ARG A 50 -10.77 14.94 6.71
C ARG A 50 -10.21 15.42 5.37
N ALA A 51 -9.17 14.75 4.87
CA ALA A 51 -8.59 15.08 3.57
C ALA A 51 -9.61 14.88 2.43
N LEU A 52 -10.40 13.80 2.48
CA LEU A 52 -11.46 13.54 1.50
C LEU A 52 -12.57 14.57 1.56
N LEU A 53 -13.03 14.97 2.74
CA LEU A 53 -14.04 16.03 2.88
C LEU A 53 -13.57 17.34 2.26
N HIS A 54 -12.35 17.77 2.59
CA HIS A 54 -11.77 18.99 2.02
C HIS A 54 -11.62 18.89 0.50
N TRP A 55 -11.17 17.75 0.00
CA TRP A 55 -11.05 17.50 -1.44
C TRP A 55 -12.40 17.55 -2.15
N LEU A 56 -13.44 16.91 -1.60
CA LEU A 56 -14.76 16.86 -2.21
C LEU A 56 -15.43 18.23 -2.23
N ASP A 57 -15.25 19.03 -1.17
CA ASP A 57 -15.72 20.41 -1.11
C ASP A 57 -15.03 21.29 -2.17
N TYR A 58 -13.69 21.21 -2.24
CA TYR A 58 -12.91 21.90 -3.28
C TYR A 58 -13.33 21.49 -4.69
N ARG A 59 -13.48 20.17 -4.93
CA ARG A 59 -13.89 19.62 -6.23
C ARG A 59 -15.26 20.16 -6.65
N ARG A 60 -16.24 20.17 -5.72
CA ARG A 60 -17.59 20.68 -5.97
C ARG A 60 -17.59 22.18 -6.27
N THR A 61 -16.79 22.95 -5.53
CA THR A 61 -16.68 24.40 -5.73
C THR A 61 -15.96 24.75 -7.04
N ARG A 62 -14.90 24.01 -7.38
CA ARG A 62 -14.08 24.26 -8.57
C ARG A 62 -14.76 23.81 -9.87
N TRP A 63 -15.49 22.70 -9.82
CA TRP A 63 -16.15 22.09 -10.97
C TRP A 63 -17.60 21.68 -10.64
N PRO A 64 -18.51 22.65 -10.46
CA PRO A 64 -19.88 22.37 -10.01
C PRO A 64 -20.70 21.54 -11.02
N THR A 65 -20.34 21.59 -12.30
CA THR A 65 -21.06 20.92 -13.40
C THR A 65 -20.34 19.67 -13.92
N THR A 66 -19.31 19.18 -13.23
CA THR A 66 -18.59 17.98 -13.69
C THR A 66 -19.47 16.74 -13.58
N VAL A 67 -19.55 15.98 -14.66
CA VAL A 67 -20.21 14.67 -14.72
C VAL A 67 -19.21 13.52 -14.52
N ASN A 68 -17.96 13.83 -14.20
CA ASN A 68 -16.93 12.82 -14.01
C ASN A 68 -17.24 12.02 -12.72
N PRO A 69 -17.37 10.68 -12.78
CA PRO A 69 -17.67 9.88 -11.59
C PRO A 69 -16.43 9.56 -10.74
N HIS A 70 -15.22 9.87 -11.23
CA HIS A 70 -13.99 9.57 -10.53
C HIS A 70 -13.76 10.52 -9.35
N LEU A 71 -13.25 9.93 -8.26
CA LEU A 71 -12.92 10.62 -7.02
C LEU A 71 -11.88 11.71 -7.28
N LEU A 72 -10.78 11.35 -7.94
CA LEU A 72 -9.72 12.29 -8.32
C LEU A 72 -9.94 12.78 -9.75
N VAL A 73 -9.95 14.10 -9.90
CA VAL A 73 -10.09 14.81 -11.17
C VAL A 73 -9.07 15.95 -11.21
N ASN A 74 -8.70 16.35 -12.42
CA ASN A 74 -7.90 17.53 -12.69
C ASN A 74 -8.62 18.41 -13.72
N MET A 75 -8.06 19.59 -14.02
CA MET A 75 -8.70 20.54 -14.95
C MET A 75 -9.05 19.92 -16.31
N ARG A 76 -8.24 18.97 -16.80
CA ARG A 76 -8.48 18.29 -18.09
C ARG A 76 -9.55 17.20 -17.98
N THR A 77 -9.55 16.43 -16.92
CA THR A 77 -10.47 15.29 -16.71
C THR A 77 -11.80 15.71 -16.12
N ALA A 78 -11.90 16.88 -15.49
CA ALA A 78 -13.17 17.42 -14.99
C ALA A 78 -14.19 17.67 -16.12
N LEU A 79 -13.72 17.85 -17.36
CA LEU A 79 -14.54 18.02 -18.57
C LEU A 79 -14.81 16.69 -19.30
N THR A 80 -14.30 15.58 -18.78
CA THR A 80 -14.48 14.24 -19.36
C THR A 80 -15.08 13.31 -18.31
N THR A 81 -15.38 12.07 -18.69
CA THR A 81 -15.81 11.00 -17.78
C THR A 81 -14.69 10.02 -17.44
N GLY A 82 -13.48 10.26 -17.94
CA GLY A 82 -12.34 9.38 -17.77
C GLY A 82 -11.53 9.68 -16.50
N PRO A 83 -10.75 8.70 -16.01
CA PRO A 83 -9.91 8.91 -14.83
C PRO A 83 -8.71 9.80 -15.15
N VAL A 84 -8.11 10.36 -14.11
CA VAL A 84 -6.77 10.95 -14.20
C VAL A 84 -5.75 9.90 -14.65
N SER A 85 -4.75 10.33 -15.42
CA SER A 85 -3.71 9.41 -15.89
C SER A 85 -2.78 8.99 -14.76
N SER A 86 -2.25 7.76 -14.81
CA SER A 86 -1.21 7.31 -13.87
C SER A 86 0.03 8.20 -13.91
N TYR A 87 0.35 8.77 -15.07
CA TYR A 87 1.42 9.76 -15.20
C TYR A 87 1.14 10.99 -14.33
N TRP A 88 -0.06 11.57 -14.43
CA TRP A 88 -0.45 12.73 -13.60
C TRP A 88 -0.30 12.42 -12.12
N LEU A 89 -0.85 11.28 -11.67
CA LEU A 89 -0.70 10.82 -10.28
C LEU A 89 0.77 10.74 -9.87
N ASN A 90 1.60 10.02 -10.63
CA ASN A 90 3.03 9.90 -10.29
C ASN A 90 3.74 11.25 -10.26
N THR A 91 3.46 12.15 -11.21
CA THR A 91 4.08 13.48 -11.23
C THR A 91 3.64 14.37 -10.09
N THR A 92 2.39 14.27 -9.61
CA THR A 92 1.91 15.04 -8.45
C THR A 92 2.70 14.74 -7.18
N PHE A 93 3.17 13.49 -7.03
CA PHE A 93 3.98 13.07 -5.88
C PHE A 93 5.49 13.11 -6.15
N ARG A 94 5.95 13.56 -7.33
CA ARG A 94 7.38 13.75 -7.58
C ARG A 94 7.90 14.90 -6.69
N GLY A 95 9.13 14.76 -6.22
CA GLY A 95 9.78 15.75 -5.35
C GLY A 95 9.34 15.71 -3.89
N HIS A 96 8.36 14.87 -3.53
CA HIS A 96 8.01 14.58 -2.15
C HIS A 96 8.81 13.38 -1.65
N GLU A 97 9.20 13.38 -0.37
CA GLU A 97 9.89 12.24 0.25
C GLU A 97 9.05 10.95 0.16
N ALA A 98 7.72 11.10 0.29
CA ALA A 98 6.74 10.03 0.19
C ALA A 98 6.16 9.91 -1.23
N THR A 99 6.92 9.29 -2.14
CA THR A 99 6.41 8.94 -3.48
C THR A 99 5.38 7.80 -3.40
N LEU A 100 4.49 7.68 -4.40
CA LEU A 100 3.47 6.62 -4.42
C LEU A 100 4.07 5.21 -4.38
N ASP A 101 5.17 4.99 -5.09
CA ASP A 101 5.88 3.71 -5.06
C ASP A 101 6.47 3.44 -3.68
N ARG A 102 7.08 4.45 -3.04
CA ARG A 102 7.63 4.32 -1.69
C ARG A 102 6.55 4.03 -0.66
N LEU A 103 5.47 4.81 -0.64
CA LEU A 103 4.30 4.56 0.22
C LEU A 103 3.73 3.16 0.03
N ARG A 104 3.69 2.67 -1.21
CA ARG A 104 3.25 1.30 -1.50
C ARG A 104 4.21 0.26 -0.92
N MET A 105 5.52 0.45 -1.08
CA MET A 105 6.51 -0.47 -0.51
C MET A 105 6.48 -0.46 1.01
N ASP A 106 6.41 0.72 1.63
CA ASP A 106 6.34 0.90 3.07
C ASP A 106 5.11 0.19 3.64
N ARG A 107 3.93 0.39 3.01
CA ARG A 107 2.70 -0.29 3.44
C ARG A 107 2.76 -1.81 3.29
N GLN A 108 3.43 -2.32 2.25
CA GLN A 108 3.62 -3.76 2.06
C GLN A 108 4.57 -4.36 3.11
N LEU A 109 5.61 -3.61 3.47
CA LEU A 109 6.56 -4.01 4.50
C LEU A 109 5.93 -3.97 5.90
N GLU A 110 5.17 -2.93 6.22
CA GLU A 110 4.42 -2.80 7.48
C GLU A 110 3.43 -3.97 7.66
N GLU A 111 2.70 -4.33 6.61
CA GLU A 111 1.81 -5.50 6.65
C GLU A 111 2.61 -6.77 6.94
N ALA A 112 3.75 -6.93 6.27
CA ALA A 112 4.59 -8.12 6.44
C ALA A 112 5.07 -8.22 7.90
N LEU A 113 5.50 -7.11 8.49
CA LEU A 113 5.94 -7.07 9.89
C LEU A 113 4.80 -7.38 10.87
N THR A 114 3.61 -6.83 10.63
CA THR A 114 2.43 -7.04 11.50
C THR A 114 1.89 -8.47 11.41
N HIS A 115 2.03 -9.13 10.25
CA HIS A 115 1.48 -10.46 9.99
C HIS A 115 2.55 -11.55 9.90
N ARG A 116 3.57 -11.49 10.79
CA ARG A 116 4.60 -12.53 10.97
C ARG A 116 5.36 -12.92 9.70
N ALA A 117 5.48 -11.98 8.76
CA ALA A 117 6.11 -12.18 7.47
C ALA A 117 5.54 -13.38 6.70
N ASP A 118 4.21 -13.51 6.66
CA ASP A 118 3.52 -14.52 5.85
C ASP A 118 3.39 -14.07 4.37
N PRO A 119 4.07 -14.75 3.42
CA PRO A 119 3.96 -14.43 1.99
C PRO A 119 2.55 -14.67 1.44
N LEU A 120 1.81 -15.66 1.95
CA LEU A 120 0.47 -15.95 1.44
C LEU A 120 -0.50 -14.82 1.81
N HIS A 121 -0.42 -14.33 3.04
CA HIS A 121 -1.14 -13.13 3.48
C HIS A 121 -0.84 -11.92 2.59
N LEU A 122 0.43 -11.64 2.31
CA LEU A 122 0.82 -10.52 1.44
C LEU A 122 0.29 -10.67 0.01
N ALA A 123 0.39 -11.87 -0.55
CA ALA A 123 -0.15 -12.17 -1.88
C ALA A 123 -1.66 -11.93 -1.93
N LEU A 124 -2.40 -12.35 -0.89
CA LEU A 124 -3.84 -12.16 -0.81
C LEU A 124 -4.22 -10.69 -0.60
N VAL A 125 -3.62 -10.00 0.37
CA VAL A 125 -3.98 -8.62 0.75
C VAL A 125 -3.65 -7.60 -0.34
N PHE A 126 -2.53 -7.80 -1.04
CA PHE A 126 -2.07 -6.87 -2.06
C PHE A 126 -2.21 -7.41 -3.49
N GLY A 127 -2.62 -8.66 -3.71
CA GLY A 127 -2.66 -9.23 -5.06
C GLY A 127 -1.26 -9.31 -5.68
N LEU A 128 -0.25 -9.68 -4.88
CA LEU A 128 1.13 -9.84 -5.34
C LEU A 128 1.32 -11.22 -5.97
N ASP A 129 2.26 -11.30 -6.90
CA ASP A 129 2.77 -12.60 -7.31
C ASP A 129 3.56 -13.25 -6.17
N GLU A 130 3.65 -14.57 -6.22
CA GLU A 130 4.34 -15.37 -5.21
C GLU A 130 5.79 -14.91 -4.97
N LYS A 131 6.55 -14.61 -6.03
CA LYS A 131 7.96 -14.20 -5.88
C LYS A 131 8.08 -12.85 -5.18
N THR A 132 7.24 -11.88 -5.56
CA THR A 132 7.21 -10.57 -4.90
C THR A 132 6.76 -10.69 -3.44
N ALA A 133 5.76 -11.51 -3.15
CA ALA A 133 5.30 -11.73 -1.78
C ALA A 133 6.38 -12.38 -0.91
N ILE A 134 7.08 -13.41 -1.42
CA ILE A 134 8.20 -14.06 -0.74
C ILE A 134 9.33 -13.05 -0.49
N ARG A 135 9.64 -12.19 -1.45
CA ARG A 135 10.69 -11.16 -1.29
C ARG A 135 10.38 -10.23 -0.12
N TYR A 136 9.18 -9.67 -0.05
CA TYR A 136 8.80 -8.78 1.06
C TYR A 136 8.75 -9.49 2.41
N ALA A 137 8.25 -10.73 2.44
CA ALA A 137 8.29 -11.55 3.65
C ALA A 137 9.71 -11.79 4.14
N ASN A 138 10.65 -12.12 3.25
CA ASN A 138 12.06 -12.30 3.62
C ASN A 138 12.68 -11.02 4.17
N SER A 139 12.42 -9.86 3.55
CA SER A 139 12.87 -8.56 4.06
C SER A 139 12.30 -8.28 5.46
N ALA A 140 11.02 -8.56 5.70
CA ALA A 140 10.42 -8.39 7.02
C ALA A 140 11.05 -9.33 8.07
N ARG A 141 11.35 -10.58 7.73
CA ARG A 141 12.05 -11.52 8.64
C ARG A 141 13.42 -11.00 9.04
N GLN A 142 14.19 -10.49 8.08
CA GLN A 142 15.51 -9.92 8.36
C GLN A 142 15.43 -8.75 9.34
N LEU A 143 14.47 -7.84 9.13
CA LEU A 143 14.27 -6.71 10.03
C LEU A 143 13.85 -7.13 11.45
N LEU A 144 13.02 -8.17 11.58
CA LEU A 144 12.63 -8.70 12.89
C LEU A 144 13.81 -9.32 13.64
N VAL A 145 14.70 -10.03 12.92
CA VAL A 145 15.94 -10.58 13.52
C VAL A 145 16.85 -9.45 13.99
N THR A 146 17.11 -8.45 13.14
CA THR A 146 17.94 -7.30 13.50
C THR A 146 17.37 -6.52 14.68
N ALA A 147 16.04 -6.32 14.73
CA ALA A 147 15.39 -5.65 15.86
C ALA A 147 15.60 -6.41 17.19
N ASN A 148 15.49 -7.74 17.16
CA ASN A 148 15.74 -8.58 18.34
C ASN A 148 17.21 -8.55 18.76
N GLU A 149 18.15 -8.51 17.82
CA GLU A 149 19.59 -8.38 18.11
C GLU A 149 19.92 -7.04 18.77
N CYS A 150 19.28 -5.94 18.33
CA CYS A 150 19.43 -4.62 18.96
C CYS A 150 18.86 -4.56 20.39
N ASP A 151 17.73 -5.23 20.66
CA ASP A 151 17.08 -5.23 21.98
C ASP A 151 17.89 -6.04 23.02
N ASN A 152 18.50 -7.16 22.59
CA ASN A 152 19.33 -8.01 23.46
C ASN A 152 20.76 -7.47 23.70
N GLY A 153 21.14 -6.37 23.05
CA GLY A 153 22.51 -5.84 23.00
C GLY A 153 22.84 -4.73 24.00
N SER A 154 21.98 -4.40 24.97
CA SER A 154 22.31 -3.39 25.99
C SER A 154 23.56 -3.83 26.79
N PRO A 155 24.72 -3.15 26.69
CA PRO A 155 25.87 -3.49 27.49
C PRO A 155 25.64 -2.98 28.90
N SER A 156 25.56 -3.90 29.86
CA SER A 156 25.71 -3.59 31.28
C SER A 156 27.04 -2.87 31.47
N ILE A 157 27.01 -1.54 31.54
CA ILE A 157 28.15 -0.73 32.00
C ILE A 157 28.35 -1.09 33.46
N GLY A 158 29.22 -2.08 33.70
CA GLY A 158 29.76 -2.37 35.01
C GLY A 158 30.54 -1.14 35.47
N ILE A 159 29.97 -0.41 36.42
CA ILE A 159 30.67 0.64 37.15
C ILE A 159 31.74 -0.06 38.00
N GLU A 160 32.93 -0.23 37.43
CA GLU A 160 34.11 -0.67 38.16
C GLU A 160 34.50 0.44 39.14
N ARG A 161 34.18 0.23 40.42
CA ARG A 161 34.59 1.09 41.52
C ARG A 161 36.10 0.95 41.70
N ASN A 162 36.86 1.94 41.25
CA ASN A 162 38.29 2.06 41.52
C ASN A 162 38.53 2.35 43.02
N PRO A 163 39.27 1.49 43.76
CA PRO A 163 39.66 1.80 45.13
C PRO A 163 40.89 2.72 45.11
N ARG A 164 40.73 3.93 45.66
CA ARG A 164 41.85 4.83 45.96
C ARG A 164 42.82 4.13 46.91
N LYS A 165 44.10 4.03 46.52
CA LYS A 165 45.21 3.73 47.44
C LYS A 165 45.61 4.98 48.24
N PRO A 166 46.13 4.82 49.47
CA PRO A 166 46.40 5.90 50.41
C PRO A 166 47.61 6.76 50.01
#